data_AF-A0A1G3A228-F1
#
_entry.id   AF-A0A1G3A228-F1
#
_cell.length_a   1.000
_cell.length_b   1.000
_cell.length_c   1.000
_cell.angle_alpha   90.00
_cell.angle_beta   90.00
_cell.angle_gamma   90.00
#
_symmetry.space_group_name_H-M   'P 1'
#
loop_
_entity.id
_entity.type
_entity.pdbx_description
1 polymer ?
#
loop_
_entity_poly.entity_id
_entity_poly.type
_entity_poly.pdbx_seq_one_letter_code
_entity_poly.pdbx_strand_id
1 'polypeptide(L)'
;MRPYYSNEPEIRNCPMVHKFLSDEVTGPAVGWGVYGVDGFGVPDWAIKGDFGSYGLNWWLCDEAREQKHWRNINTIPGSRNEIPVFADAQWVDALPRPTDDPPPGYYILIDRSMGSFCINRHNGFVNGVFADFSVRPIGLKELWELRWYRGWPEDRRKALTPVWPDWMKSYKDYAPN
;
A
#
# COMPACT_ATOMS: atom_id res chain seq x y z
N MET A 1 -5.59 6.07 16.08
CA MET A 1 -6.17 4.72 15.92
C MET A 1 -5.70 3.68 16.95
N ARG A 2 -4.50 3.79 17.55
CA ARG A 2 -3.94 2.76 18.45
C ARG A 2 -4.89 2.23 19.55
N PRO A 3 -5.68 3.07 20.26
CA PRO A 3 -6.61 2.57 21.29
C PRO A 3 -7.66 1.58 20.77
N TYR A 4 -7.96 1.58 19.47
CA TYR A 4 -8.99 0.72 18.88
C TYR A 4 -8.48 -0.66 18.47
N TYR A 5 -7.17 -0.84 18.27
CA TYR A 5 -6.59 -2.11 17.82
C TYR A 5 -5.50 -2.66 18.75
N SER A 6 -5.12 -1.93 19.81
CA SER A 6 -3.99 -2.33 20.67
C SER A 6 -4.16 -3.69 21.35
N ASN A 7 -5.41 -4.12 21.55
CA ASN A 7 -5.72 -5.43 22.14
C ASN A 7 -5.75 -6.55 21.09
N GLU A 8 -5.75 -6.22 19.79
CA GLU A 8 -5.83 -7.15 18.66
C GLU A 8 -4.81 -6.77 17.58
N PRO A 9 -3.50 -6.81 17.88
CA PRO A 9 -2.45 -6.32 16.98
C PRO A 9 -2.38 -7.07 15.64
N GLU A 10 -2.89 -8.30 15.60
CA GLU A 10 -2.96 -9.15 14.41
C GLU A 10 -3.90 -8.62 13.33
N ILE A 11 -4.84 -7.72 13.66
CA ILE A 11 -5.70 -7.07 12.65
C ILE A 11 -4.89 -6.28 11.60
N ARG A 12 -3.62 -5.96 11.91
CA ARG A 12 -2.69 -5.26 11.01
C ARG A 12 -2.00 -6.20 10.01
N ASN A 13 -2.25 -7.51 10.10
CA ASN A 13 -1.60 -8.53 9.28
C ASN A 13 -2.58 -9.22 8.33
N CYS A 14 -2.06 -9.54 7.15
CA CYS A 14 -2.60 -10.55 6.26
C CYS A 14 -2.32 -11.92 6.87
N PRO A 15 -3.30 -12.86 6.89
CA PRO A 15 -3.10 -14.20 7.43
C PRO A 15 -1.98 -15.02 6.76
N MET A 16 -1.49 -14.61 5.58
CA MET A 16 -0.34 -15.28 4.94
C MET A 16 1.03 -14.79 5.46
N VAL A 17 1.06 -13.74 6.28
CA VAL A 17 2.29 -13.13 6.77
C VAL A 17 2.61 -13.72 8.14
N HIS A 18 3.70 -14.49 8.17
CA HIS A 18 4.25 -15.10 9.39
C HIS A 18 5.72 -14.72 9.64
N LYS A 19 6.26 -13.85 8.78
CA LYS A 19 7.64 -13.37 8.82
C LYS A 19 7.67 -11.87 8.62
N PHE A 20 8.61 -11.21 9.27
CA PHE A 20 8.76 -9.76 9.26
C PHE A 20 10.19 -9.36 8.91
N LEU A 21 10.40 -8.07 8.60
CA LEU A 21 11.73 -7.54 8.28
C LEU A 21 12.76 -7.80 9.38
N SER A 22 12.33 -7.83 10.65
CA SER A 22 13.20 -8.19 11.79
C SER A 22 13.73 -9.63 11.73
N ASP A 23 13.10 -10.53 10.97
CA ASP A 23 13.58 -11.90 10.75
C ASP A 23 14.70 -11.98 9.68
N GLU A 24 15.14 -10.84 9.13
CA GLU A 24 16.17 -10.74 8.08
C GLU A 24 15.85 -11.53 6.79
N VAL A 25 14.57 -11.71 6.47
CA VAL A 25 14.09 -12.38 5.25
C VAL A 25 13.48 -11.40 4.25
N THR A 26 13.44 -11.82 2.98
CA THR A 26 12.85 -11.06 1.87
C THR A 26 11.77 -11.85 1.15
N GLY A 27 10.77 -11.15 0.60
CA GLY A 27 9.74 -11.72 -0.24
C GLY A 27 8.38 -11.02 -0.10
N PRO A 28 7.41 -11.39 -0.94
CA PRO A 28 6.09 -10.75 -0.95
C PRO A 28 5.22 -11.10 0.28
N ALA A 29 5.54 -12.19 0.98
CA ALA A 29 4.86 -12.65 2.20
C ALA A 29 5.48 -12.09 3.49
N VAL A 30 6.44 -11.16 3.39
CA VAL A 30 7.09 -10.53 4.55
C VAL A 30 6.34 -9.24 4.92
N GLY A 31 6.05 -9.07 6.21
CA GLY A 31 5.50 -7.85 6.79
C GLY A 31 6.56 -6.87 7.28
N TRP A 32 6.16 -5.64 7.59
CA TRP A 32 7.00 -4.63 8.23
C TRP A 32 7.03 -4.80 9.77
N GLY A 33 8.10 -4.32 10.43
CA GLY A 33 8.39 -4.62 11.85
C GLY A 33 9.22 -5.90 12.01
N VAL A 34 9.31 -6.54 13.18
CA VAL A 34 8.85 -6.15 14.52
C VAL A 34 9.82 -5.13 15.15
N TYR A 35 9.34 -3.92 15.45
CA TYR A 35 10.23 -2.87 15.97
C TYR A 35 10.79 -3.17 17.36
N GLY A 36 12.08 -2.94 17.57
CA GLY A 36 12.77 -3.11 18.84
C GLY A 36 13.07 -4.56 19.23
N VAL A 37 13.05 -5.48 18.27
CA VAL A 37 13.38 -6.91 18.41
C VAL A 37 14.57 -7.22 17.50
N ASP A 38 15.50 -8.05 17.97
CA ASP A 38 16.66 -8.54 17.20
C ASP A 38 17.48 -7.46 16.49
N GLY A 39 17.65 -6.30 17.15
CA GLY A 39 18.43 -5.18 16.61
C GLY A 39 17.68 -4.28 15.62
N PHE A 40 16.43 -4.62 15.26
CA PHE A 40 15.58 -3.75 14.45
C PHE A 40 15.16 -2.52 15.27
N GLY A 41 15.56 -1.32 14.83
CA GLY A 41 15.33 -0.07 15.58
C GLY A 41 13.86 0.26 15.78
N VAL A 42 13.55 1.17 16.71
CA VAL A 42 12.19 1.71 16.90
C VAL A 42 12.18 3.16 16.39
N PRO A 43 11.51 3.44 15.26
CA PRO A 43 11.30 4.81 14.81
C PRO A 43 10.48 5.64 15.82
N ASP A 44 10.67 6.96 15.85
CA ASP A 44 9.96 7.87 16.78
C ASP A 44 8.42 7.83 16.66
N TRP A 45 7.89 7.36 15.53
CA TRP A 45 6.46 7.23 15.25
C TRP A 45 5.90 5.83 15.56
N ALA A 46 6.74 4.87 15.93
CA ALA A 46 6.37 3.50 16.28
C ALA A 46 6.60 3.24 17.78
N ILE A 47 6.05 2.14 18.30
CA ILE A 47 6.45 1.60 19.60
C ILE A 47 7.08 0.23 19.43
N LYS A 48 7.90 -0.18 20.41
CA LYS A 48 8.46 -1.53 20.46
C LYS A 48 7.35 -2.56 20.35
N GLY A 49 7.52 -3.54 19.46
CA GLY A 49 6.56 -4.60 19.18
C GLY A 49 5.55 -4.26 18.08
N ASP A 50 5.59 -3.07 17.48
CA ASP A 50 4.75 -2.79 16.31
C ASP A 50 5.20 -3.62 15.10
N PHE A 51 4.20 -4.15 14.39
CA PHE A 51 4.35 -4.94 13.17
C PHE A 51 3.06 -4.86 12.35
N GLY A 52 3.14 -5.25 11.09
CA GLY A 52 1.98 -5.31 10.23
C GLY A 52 2.36 -5.73 8.82
N SER A 53 1.35 -5.90 7.97
CA SER A 53 1.54 -6.14 6.55
C SER A 53 0.61 -5.31 5.67
N TYR A 54 -0.19 -4.43 6.26
CA TYR A 54 -0.98 -3.45 5.51
C TYR A 54 -0.30 -2.08 5.59
N GLY A 55 -0.33 -1.34 4.49
CA GLY A 55 0.15 0.03 4.40
C GLY A 55 -1.02 1.00 4.30
N LEU A 56 -0.90 2.14 4.97
CA LEU A 56 -1.85 3.25 4.86
C LEU A 56 -1.60 4.03 3.56
N ASN A 57 -2.67 4.35 2.83
CA ASN A 57 -2.62 5.40 1.83
C ASN A 57 -2.36 6.75 2.51
N TRP A 58 -1.11 7.23 2.48
CA TRP A 58 -0.72 8.45 3.18
C TRP A 58 -1.39 9.70 2.59
N TRP A 59 -1.90 9.64 1.35
CA TRP A 59 -2.70 10.73 0.79
C TRP A 59 -3.98 11.00 1.59
N LEU A 60 -4.42 10.09 2.48
CA LEU A 60 -5.57 10.33 3.36
C LEU A 60 -5.25 11.18 4.59
N CYS A 61 -3.97 11.35 4.96
CA CYS A 61 -3.59 12.11 6.15
C CYS A 61 -3.89 13.61 5.99
N ASP A 62 -4.19 14.26 7.10
CA ASP A 62 -4.42 15.71 7.15
C ASP A 62 -3.11 16.48 7.05
N GLU A 63 -2.68 16.70 5.81
CA GLU A 63 -1.43 17.36 5.49
C GLU A 63 -1.59 18.41 4.38
N ALA A 64 -0.71 19.42 4.40
CA ALA A 64 -0.72 20.56 3.50
C ALA A 64 0.51 20.68 2.57
N ARG A 65 1.48 19.75 2.64
CA ARG A 65 2.67 19.75 1.76
C ARG A 65 2.28 19.79 0.28
N GLU A 66 1.22 19.06 -0.08
CA GLU A 66 0.62 19.09 -1.40
C GLU A 66 -0.90 19.20 -1.31
N GLN A 67 -1.48 20.05 -2.17
CA GLN A 67 -2.94 20.22 -2.35
C GLN A 67 -3.60 19.03 -3.08
N LYS A 68 -3.14 17.82 -2.78
CA LYS A 68 -3.60 16.53 -3.33
C LYS A 68 -4.12 15.59 -2.23
N HIS A 69 -3.65 15.74 -0.99
CA HIS A 69 -4.10 14.92 0.14
C HIS A 69 -5.61 15.03 0.33
N TRP A 70 -6.34 13.95 0.58
CA TRP A 70 -7.77 13.97 0.91
C TRP A 70 -8.07 14.61 2.27
N ARG A 71 -7.15 14.50 3.23
CA ARG A 71 -7.20 15.02 4.61
C ARG A 71 -8.26 14.42 5.54
N ASN A 72 -9.48 14.22 5.04
CA ASN A 72 -10.57 13.66 5.83
C ASN A 72 -11.41 12.70 4.97
N ILE A 73 -11.28 11.42 5.29
CA ILE A 73 -11.99 10.32 4.62
C ILE A 73 -13.52 10.51 4.60
N ASN A 74 -14.09 11.16 5.62
CA ASN A 74 -15.53 11.39 5.74
C ASN A 74 -16.04 12.50 4.81
N THR A 75 -15.13 13.28 4.22
CA THR A 75 -15.48 14.40 3.32
C THR A 75 -15.23 14.08 1.85
N ILE A 76 -14.74 12.87 1.54
CA ILE A 76 -14.44 12.44 0.18
C ILE A 76 -15.74 12.29 -0.62
N PRO A 77 -15.94 13.04 -1.72
CA PRO A 77 -17.14 12.93 -2.54
C PRO A 77 -17.02 11.82 -3.61
N GLY A 78 -18.17 11.34 -4.09
CA GLY A 78 -18.26 10.48 -5.27
C GLY A 78 -17.81 9.02 -5.03
N SER A 79 -17.10 8.44 -6.01
CA SER A 79 -16.68 7.03 -6.06
C SER A 79 -15.65 6.64 -4.99
N ARG A 80 -16.10 6.53 -3.75
CA ARG A 80 -15.26 6.16 -2.59
C ARG A 80 -14.72 4.72 -2.66
N ASN A 81 -15.36 3.86 -3.45
CA ASN A 81 -14.93 2.49 -3.78
C ASN A 81 -13.71 2.41 -4.73
N GLU A 82 -13.21 3.55 -5.21
CA GLU A 82 -12.01 3.63 -6.06
C GLU A 82 -10.78 4.15 -5.29
N ILE A 83 -10.93 4.50 -4.02
CA ILE A 83 -9.91 5.17 -3.20
C ILE A 83 -9.42 4.20 -2.12
N PRO A 84 -8.18 3.68 -2.22
CA PRO A 84 -7.62 2.81 -1.19
C PRO A 84 -7.40 3.55 0.12
N VAL A 85 -7.70 2.87 1.23
CA VAL A 85 -7.36 3.28 2.60
C VAL A 85 -6.20 2.48 3.11
N PHE A 86 -6.34 1.16 3.09
CA PHE A 86 -5.28 0.21 3.39
C PHE A 86 -5.15 -0.76 2.23
N ALA A 87 -3.93 -1.19 1.94
CA ALA A 87 -3.67 -2.31 1.06
C ALA A 87 -2.51 -3.15 1.61
N ASP A 88 -2.38 -4.39 1.14
CA ASP A 88 -1.17 -5.18 1.38
C ASP A 88 0.07 -4.37 1.00
N ALA A 89 1.04 -4.29 1.91
CA ALA A 89 2.27 -3.55 1.68
C ALA A 89 3.46 -4.15 2.45
N GLN A 90 4.65 -3.78 2.01
CA GLN A 90 5.93 -4.06 2.70
C GLN A 90 6.39 -2.91 3.60
N TRP A 91 5.62 -1.82 3.66
CA TRP A 91 5.86 -0.68 4.55
C TRP A 91 4.55 -0.15 5.15
N VAL A 92 4.68 0.63 6.23
CA VAL A 92 3.53 1.14 7.01
C VAL A 92 2.65 2.12 6.23
N ASP A 93 3.22 2.78 5.21
CA ASP A 93 2.56 3.78 4.39
C ASP A 93 3.31 3.99 3.06
N ALA A 94 2.67 4.72 2.15
CA ALA A 94 3.32 5.28 0.97
C ALA A 94 2.49 6.41 0.36
N LEU A 95 3.11 7.15 -0.56
CA LEU A 95 2.52 8.20 -1.38
C LEU A 95 2.61 7.84 -2.87
N PRO A 96 1.82 6.87 -3.38
CA PRO A 96 1.92 6.45 -4.78
C PRO A 96 1.65 7.59 -5.74
N ARG A 97 2.22 7.48 -6.93
CA ARG A 97 2.04 8.38 -8.07
C ARG A 97 1.74 7.56 -9.33
N PRO A 98 1.03 8.15 -10.31
CA PRO A 98 0.76 7.48 -11.56
C PRO A 98 2.02 7.27 -12.42
N THR A 99 3.11 7.98 -12.12
CA THR A 99 4.41 7.87 -12.79
C THR A 99 5.39 6.94 -12.07
N ASP A 100 5.00 6.32 -10.96
CA ASP A 100 5.86 5.37 -10.27
C ASP A 100 6.06 4.14 -11.16
N ASP A 101 7.31 3.70 -11.30
CA ASP A 101 7.63 2.50 -12.04
C ASP A 101 7.24 1.25 -11.24
N PRO A 102 6.79 0.17 -11.92
CA PRO A 102 6.58 -1.11 -11.26
C PRO A 102 7.90 -1.66 -10.67
N PRO A 103 7.85 -2.38 -9.54
CA PRO A 103 9.03 -3.01 -8.99
C PRO A 103 9.68 -3.96 -10.02
N PRO A 104 11.00 -3.93 -10.20
CA PRO A 104 11.66 -4.74 -11.22
C PRO A 104 11.63 -6.25 -10.89
N GLY A 105 11.24 -6.63 -9.66
CA GLY A 105 11.09 -8.01 -9.22
C GLY A 105 10.13 -8.17 -8.04
N TYR A 106 10.00 -9.41 -7.54
CA TYR A 106 9.11 -9.78 -6.42
C TYR A 106 9.76 -9.67 -5.03
N TYR A 107 10.91 -9.00 -4.92
CA TYR A 107 11.63 -8.82 -3.67
C TYR A 107 11.07 -7.64 -2.86
N ILE A 108 11.60 -7.43 -1.65
CA ILE A 108 11.19 -6.29 -0.82
C ILE A 108 11.64 -4.97 -1.43
N LEU A 109 10.70 -4.09 -1.75
CA LEU A 109 10.95 -2.71 -2.18
C LEU A 109 10.21 -1.75 -1.24
N ILE A 110 10.96 -1.09 -0.37
CA ILE A 110 10.46 -0.03 0.51
C ILE A 110 10.92 1.30 -0.06
N ASP A 111 10.18 1.80 -1.03
CA ASP A 111 10.46 3.08 -1.71
C ASP A 111 9.47 4.19 -1.30
N ARG A 112 8.46 3.84 -0.49
CA ARG A 112 7.36 4.72 -0.07
C ARG A 112 6.55 5.28 -1.25
N SER A 113 6.57 4.58 -2.38
CA SER A 113 5.84 4.86 -3.63
C SER A 113 4.80 3.76 -3.89
N MET A 114 4.31 3.64 -5.13
CA MET A 114 3.55 2.47 -5.59
C MET A 114 4.24 1.13 -5.28
N GLY A 115 5.57 1.09 -5.30
CA GLY A 115 6.37 -0.12 -5.03
C GLY A 115 6.08 -0.75 -3.66
N SER A 116 5.84 0.07 -2.63
CA SER A 116 5.44 -0.40 -1.30
C SER A 116 4.15 -1.23 -1.31
N PHE A 117 3.24 -1.00 -2.25
CA PHE A 117 1.95 -1.72 -2.39
C PHE A 117 1.95 -2.77 -3.50
N CYS A 118 2.79 -2.62 -4.55
CA CYS A 118 2.83 -3.52 -5.70
C CYS A 118 3.62 -4.79 -5.39
N ILE A 119 3.05 -5.64 -4.53
CA ILE A 119 3.69 -6.85 -4.04
C ILE A 119 2.88 -8.09 -4.44
N ASN A 120 3.55 -9.12 -4.95
CA ASN A 120 2.89 -10.35 -5.39
C ASN A 120 2.51 -11.26 -4.22
N ARG A 121 1.72 -10.75 -3.27
CA ARG A 121 1.32 -11.50 -2.07
C ARG A 121 0.23 -12.52 -2.40
N HIS A 122 -0.73 -12.17 -3.25
CA HIS A 122 -1.86 -13.03 -3.59
C HIS A 122 -1.92 -13.38 -5.09
N ASN A 123 -0.79 -13.81 -5.66
CA ASN A 123 -0.68 -14.30 -7.04
C ASN A 123 -1.33 -13.39 -8.10
N GLY A 124 -0.78 -12.19 -8.27
CA GLY A 124 -1.29 -11.16 -9.18
C GLY A 124 -2.26 -10.18 -8.52
N PHE A 125 -2.48 -10.31 -7.20
CA PHE A 125 -3.37 -9.44 -6.43
C PHE A 125 -2.77 -9.01 -5.09
N VAL A 126 -3.32 -7.90 -4.58
CA VAL A 126 -3.26 -7.46 -3.19
C VAL A 126 -4.68 -7.25 -2.66
N ASN A 127 -4.90 -7.39 -1.36
CA ASN A 127 -6.16 -7.02 -0.72
C ASN A 127 -6.15 -5.53 -0.39
N GLY A 128 -7.31 -4.88 -0.56
CA GLY A 128 -7.48 -3.48 -0.22
C GLY A 128 -8.81 -3.19 0.49
N VAL A 129 -8.75 -2.26 1.43
CA VAL A 129 -9.90 -1.60 2.07
C VAL A 129 -10.07 -0.24 1.41
N PHE A 130 -11.30 0.09 0.99
CA PHE A 130 -11.59 1.32 0.27
C PHE A 130 -12.28 2.38 1.14
N ALA A 131 -12.38 3.60 0.64
CA ALA A 131 -12.92 4.72 1.41
C ALA A 131 -14.42 4.61 1.69
N ASP A 132 -15.14 3.70 1.02
CA ASP A 132 -16.52 3.30 1.34
C ASP A 132 -16.59 2.12 2.33
N PHE A 133 -15.44 1.71 2.86
CA PHE A 133 -15.23 0.57 3.75
C PHE A 133 -15.52 -0.81 3.14
N SER A 134 -15.66 -0.88 1.81
CA SER A 134 -15.64 -2.16 1.11
C SER A 134 -14.23 -2.76 1.12
N VAL A 135 -14.16 -4.09 1.01
CA VAL A 135 -12.92 -4.85 0.92
C VAL A 135 -12.95 -5.68 -0.35
N ARG A 136 -11.88 -5.62 -1.15
CA ARG A 136 -11.75 -6.45 -2.36
C ARG A 136 -10.29 -6.68 -2.74
N PRO A 137 -10.02 -7.73 -3.54
CA PRO A 137 -8.76 -7.83 -4.25
C PRO A 137 -8.60 -6.68 -5.25
N ILE A 138 -7.34 -6.27 -5.42
CA ILE A 138 -6.84 -5.28 -6.37
C ILE A 138 -5.81 -5.99 -7.23
N GLY A 139 -5.97 -5.96 -8.56
CA GLY A 139 -4.94 -6.50 -9.44
C GLY A 139 -3.64 -5.68 -9.34
N LEU A 140 -2.47 -6.30 -9.46
CA LEU A 140 -1.22 -5.53 -9.30
C LEU A 140 -1.11 -4.36 -10.30
N LYS A 141 -1.49 -4.56 -11.56
CA LYS A 141 -1.53 -3.48 -12.55
C LYS A 141 -2.69 -2.49 -12.32
N GLU A 142 -3.74 -2.91 -11.62
CA GLU A 142 -4.88 -2.05 -11.26
C GLU A 142 -4.47 -0.95 -10.29
N LEU A 143 -3.40 -1.14 -9.49
CA LEU A 143 -2.92 -0.15 -8.54
C LEU A 143 -2.68 1.23 -9.17
N TRP A 144 -2.26 1.29 -10.43
CA TRP A 144 -2.08 2.56 -11.18
C TRP A 144 -3.39 3.22 -11.61
N GLU A 145 -4.49 2.48 -11.63
CA GLU A 145 -5.80 2.96 -12.06
C GLU A 145 -6.69 3.40 -10.88
N LEU A 146 -6.25 3.16 -9.64
CA LEU A 146 -6.96 3.58 -8.42
C LEU A 146 -6.73 5.04 -8.06
N ARG A 147 -7.70 5.66 -7.37
CA ARG A 147 -7.69 7.09 -7.05
C ARG A 147 -7.02 7.39 -5.71
N TRP A 148 -5.70 7.23 -5.65
CA TRP A 148 -4.97 7.41 -4.40
C TRP A 148 -5.12 8.82 -3.78
N TYR A 149 -5.15 9.88 -4.60
CA TYR A 149 -5.23 11.28 -4.15
C TYR A 149 -6.20 12.15 -4.97
N ARG A 150 -6.47 13.38 -4.50
CA ARG A 150 -7.28 14.38 -5.21
C ARG A 150 -6.61 14.81 -6.52
N GLY A 151 -7.27 14.51 -7.63
CA GLY A 151 -6.73 14.81 -8.97
C GLY A 151 -6.02 13.63 -9.64
N TRP A 152 -5.99 12.44 -9.01
CA TRP A 152 -5.40 11.24 -9.62
C TRP A 152 -5.88 10.99 -11.06
N PRO A 153 -7.19 11.05 -11.41
CA PRO A 153 -7.62 10.76 -12.78
C PRO A 153 -6.98 11.68 -13.84
N GLU A 154 -6.74 12.95 -13.49
CA GLU A 154 -6.11 13.90 -14.41
C GLU A 154 -4.61 13.62 -14.58
N ASP A 155 -3.93 13.36 -13.47
CA ASP A 155 -2.50 13.04 -13.50
C ASP A 155 -2.25 11.67 -14.16
N ARG A 156 -3.13 10.70 -13.95
CA ARG A 156 -3.06 9.38 -14.57
C ARG A 156 -3.21 9.43 -16.08
N ARG A 157 -4.10 10.28 -16.62
CA ARG A 157 -4.24 10.52 -18.07
C ARG A 157 -2.99 11.11 -18.71
N LYS A 158 -2.21 11.89 -17.96
CA LYS A 158 -0.95 12.50 -18.42
C LYS A 158 0.23 11.55 -18.30
N ALA A 159 0.17 10.62 -17.36
CA ALA A 159 1.19 9.60 -17.19
C ALA A 159 1.12 8.56 -18.32
N LEU A 160 2.28 8.17 -18.84
CA LEU A 160 2.37 7.00 -19.70
C LEU A 160 2.00 5.75 -18.92
N THR A 161 1.43 4.75 -19.61
CA THR A 161 1.28 3.42 -19.00
C THR A 161 2.67 2.85 -18.71
N PRO A 162 2.93 2.36 -17.49
CA PRO A 162 4.24 1.82 -17.15
C PRO A 162 4.61 0.63 -18.04
N VAL A 163 5.90 0.47 -18.30
CA VAL A 163 6.41 -0.73 -18.97
C VAL A 163 6.46 -1.85 -17.95
N TRP A 164 5.63 -2.87 -18.14
CA TRP A 164 5.54 -3.97 -17.19
C TRP A 164 6.80 -4.86 -17.23
N PRO A 165 7.43 -5.15 -16.07
CA PRO A 165 8.54 -6.08 -15.97
C PRO A 165 8.06 -7.50 -16.27
N ASP A 166 8.99 -8.40 -16.61
CA ASP A 166 8.68 -9.75 -17.07
C ASP A 166 7.73 -10.51 -16.13
N TRP A 167 7.94 -10.36 -14.82
CA TRP A 167 7.13 -11.04 -13.81
C TRP A 167 5.68 -10.54 -13.74
N MET A 168 5.39 -9.34 -14.27
CA MET A 168 4.03 -8.77 -14.34
C MET A 168 3.35 -8.96 -15.70
N LYS A 169 4.08 -9.35 -16.74
CA LYS A 169 3.54 -9.38 -18.12
C LYS A 169 2.28 -10.24 -18.24
N SER A 170 2.20 -11.36 -17.54
CA SER A 170 1.08 -12.29 -17.58
C SER A 170 -0.17 -11.82 -16.81
N TYR A 171 -0.08 -10.78 -15.98
CA TYR A 171 -1.22 -10.29 -15.22
C TYR A 171 -2.12 -9.40 -16.07
N LYS A 172 -3.41 -9.39 -15.74
CA LYS A 172 -4.45 -8.62 -16.43
C LYS A 172 -4.09 -7.13 -16.47
N ASP A 173 -4.19 -6.51 -17.65
CA ASP A 173 -4.13 -5.06 -17.81
C ASP A 173 -5.47 -4.41 -17.44
N TYR A 174 -5.38 -3.22 -16.84
CA TYR A 174 -6.54 -2.47 -16.33
C TYR A 174 -6.65 -1.06 -16.90
N ALA A 175 -5.61 -0.59 -17.61
CA ALA A 175 -5.65 0.70 -18.29
C ALA A 175 -6.84 0.71 -19.26
N PRO A 176 -7.61 1.81 -19.33
CA PRO A 176 -8.70 1.94 -20.30
C PRO A 176 -8.13 1.83 -21.72
N ASN A 177 -8.82 1.04 -22.55
CA ASN A 177 -8.54 0.94 -23.99
C ASN A 177 -8.75 2.27 -24.71
#